data_AF-A0A3Q3QV62-F1
#
_entry.id   AF-A0A3Q3QV62-F1
#
_cell.length_a   1.000
_cell.length_b   1.000
_cell.length_c   1.000
_cell.angle_alpha   90.00
_cell.angle_beta   90.00
_cell.angle_gamma   90.00
#
_symmetry.space_group_name_H-M   'P 1'
#
loop_
_entity.id
_entity.type
_entity.pdbx_description
1 polymer ?
#
loop_
_entity_poly.entity_id
_entity_poly.type
_entity_poly.pdbx_seq_one_letter_code
_entity_poly.pdbx_strand_id
1 'polypeptide(L)' 'MKYSAATGPPVGPACAHCGQRHQLGGPVWAEPIHDLAFVQRVLSAVSGNPSRFGTSKRIEGILSMVTEVFAFCEHWH' A
#
# COMPACT_ATOMS: atom_id res chain seq x y z
N MET A 1 9.96 -18.59 0.55
CA MET A 1 8.79 -18.49 -0.35
C MET A 1 9.29 -18.14 -1.75
N LYS A 2 8.83 -18.84 -2.79
CA LYS A 2 9.13 -18.52 -4.19
C LYS A 2 7.97 -17.70 -4.74
N TYR A 3 8.24 -16.46 -5.15
CA TYR A 3 7.28 -15.61 -5.86
C TYR A 3 7.37 -15.95 -7.35
N SER A 4 6.50 -16.84 -7.83
CA SER A 4 6.44 -17.15 -9.26
C SER A 4 5.60 -16.12 -10.00
N ALA A 5 5.88 -15.93 -11.28
CA ALA A 5 5.12 -15.04 -12.15
C ALA A 5 3.63 -15.39 -12.13
N ALA A 6 2.78 -14.36 -12.21
CA ALA A 6 1.36 -14.56 -12.42
C ALA A 6 1.16 -15.40 -13.68
N THR A 7 0.49 -16.55 -13.56
CA THR A 7 -0.01 -17.27 -14.72
C THR A 7 -1.07 -16.37 -15.35
N GLY A 8 -0.97 -16.16 -16.67
CA GLY A 8 -1.84 -15.23 -17.41
C GLY A 8 -3.33 -15.45 -17.10
N PRO A 9 -4.16 -14.42 -17.34
CA PRO A 9 -5.43 -14.31 -16.65
C PRO A 9 -6.34 -15.50 -17.01
N PRO A 10 -7.30 -15.88 -16.14
CA PRO A 10 -8.32 -16.88 -16.47
C PRO A 10 -9.29 -16.42 -17.58
N VAL A 11 -8.97 -15.31 -18.26
CA VAL A 11 -9.74 -14.66 -19.32
C VAL A 11 -8.90 -14.55 -20.60
N GLY A 12 -9.56 -14.28 -21.73
CA GLY A 12 -8.90 -14.18 -23.02
C GLY A 12 -7.82 -13.08 -23.11
N PRO A 13 -6.97 -13.12 -24.16
CA PRO A 13 -5.87 -12.18 -24.35
C PRO A 13 -6.31 -10.73 -24.67
N ALA A 14 -7.59 -10.50 -24.96
CA ALA A 14 -8.16 -9.20 -25.26
C ALA A 14 -9.35 -8.87 -24.34
N CYS A 15 -9.53 -7.58 -24.04
CA CYS A 15 -10.64 -7.07 -23.24
C CYS A 15 -11.96 -7.17 -24.01
N ALA A 16 -13.00 -7.75 -23.37
CA ALA A 16 -14.32 -7.93 -23.97
C ALA A 16 -15.06 -6.61 -24.27
N HIS A 17 -14.63 -5.49 -23.66
CA HIS A 17 -15.30 -4.20 -23.80
C HIS A 17 -14.62 -3.27 -24.82
N CYS A 18 -13.29 -3.33 -24.95
CA CYS A 18 -12.54 -2.41 -25.80
C CYS A 18 -11.65 -3.10 -26.85
N GLY A 19 -11.56 -4.43 -26.84
CA GLY A 19 -10.76 -5.22 -27.79
C GLY A 19 -9.24 -5.09 -27.65
N GLN A 20 -8.75 -4.27 -26.71
CA GLN A 20 -7.32 -4.08 -26.47
C GLN A 20 -6.71 -5.30 -25.77
N ARG A 21 -5.41 -5.54 -26.00
CA ARG A 21 -4.66 -6.62 -25.35
C ARG A 21 -4.60 -6.42 -23.83
N HIS A 22 -4.90 -7.48 -23.07
CA HIS A 22 -4.71 -7.48 -21.61
C HIS A 22 -3.22 -7.41 -21.27
N GLN A 23 -2.85 -6.40 -20.48
CA GLN A 23 -1.53 -6.27 -19.89
C GLN A 23 -1.55 -6.85 -18.49
N LEU A 24 -0.51 -7.61 -18.14
CA LEU A 24 -0.39 -8.23 -16.83
C LEU A 24 0.63 -7.45 -16.02
N GLY A 25 0.19 -6.87 -14.91
CA GLY A 25 1.05 -6.32 -13.88
C GLY A 25 1.19 -7.33 -12.75
N GLY A 26 2.36 -7.96 -12.61
CA GLY A 26 2.60 -8.91 -11.54
C GLY A 26 3.78 -9.85 -11.79
N PRO A 27 4.18 -10.63 -10.78
CA PRO A 27 3.51 -10.81 -9.49
C PRO A 27 3.71 -9.60 -8.56
N VAL A 28 2.72 -9.30 -7.72
CA VAL A 28 2.78 -8.20 -6.74
C VAL A 28 2.80 -8.75 -5.32
N TRP A 29 3.34 -7.99 -4.38
CA TRP A 29 3.21 -8.29 -2.96
C TRP A 29 1.76 -8.08 -2.52
N ALA A 30 1.12 -9.14 -2.01
CA ALA A 30 -0.30 -9.13 -1.64
C ALA A 30 -0.54 -8.97 -0.13
N GLU A 31 0.50 -9.09 0.70
CA GLU A 31 0.39 -8.90 2.15
C GLU A 31 0.45 -7.40 2.51
N PRO A 32 0.09 -7.03 3.77
CA PRO A 32 0.16 -5.64 4.21
C PRO A 32 1.51 -5.00 3.90
N ILE A 33 1.46 -3.84 3.25
CA ILE A 33 2.66 -3.05 2.90
C ILE A 33 3.22 -2.33 4.15
N HIS A 34 2.36 -2.02 5.12
CA HIS A 34 2.72 -1.27 6.33
C HIS A 34 2.53 -2.12 7.59
N ASP A 35 3.52 -2.09 8.48
CA ASP A 35 3.38 -2.53 9.87
C ASP A 35 2.83 -1.36 10.71
N LEU A 36 1.56 -1.46 11.11
CA LEU A 36 0.90 -0.41 11.87
C LEU A 36 1.54 -0.13 13.24
N ALA A 37 2.02 -1.17 13.93
CA ALA A 37 2.65 -0.99 15.24
C ALA A 37 3.97 -0.23 15.12
N PHE A 38 4.70 -0.44 14.02
CA PHE A 38 5.86 0.38 13.69
C PHE A 38 5.45 1.83 13.34
N VAL A 39 4.46 2.02 12.47
CA VAL A 39 3.97 3.35 12.07
C VAL A 39 3.54 4.19 13.27
N GLN A 40 2.79 3.61 14.21
CA GLN A 40 2.35 4.30 15.42
C GLN A 40 3.54 4.75 16.29
N ARG A 41 4.56 3.90 16.46
CA ARG A 41 5.78 4.27 17.21
C ARG A 41 6.53 5.43 16.56
N VAL A 42 6.63 5.44 15.23
CA VAL A 42 7.27 6.54 14.50
C VAL A 42 6.45 7.83 14.65
N LEU A 43 5.13 7.75 14.52
CA LEU A 43 4.25 8.91 14.69
C LEU A 43 4.43 9.52 16.08
N SER A 44 4.39 8.72 17.14
CA SER A 44 4.63 9.20 18.52
C SER A 44 6.01 9.82 18.72
N ALA A 45 7.05 9.26 18.08
CA ALA A 45 8.41 9.79 18.20
C ALA A 45 8.58 11.15 17.51
N VAL A 46 7.92 11.36 16.37
CA VAL A 46 7.95 12.61 15.60
C VAL A 46 7.10 13.68 16.29
N SER A 47 5.88 13.34 16.70
CA SER A 47 4.98 14.27 17.39
C SER A 47 5.51 14.70 18.76
N GLY A 48 6.26 13.82 19.45
CA GLY A 48 6.93 14.13 20.70
C GLY A 48 8.18 15.01 20.54
N ASN A 49 8.70 15.18 19.32
CA ASN A 49 9.93 15.95 19.04
C ASN A 49 9.80 16.82 17.77
N PRO A 50 8.84 17.76 17.71
CA PRO A 50 8.48 18.46 16.48
C PRO A 50 9.61 19.32 15.88
N SER A 51 10.53 19.83 16.70
CA SER A 51 11.69 20.62 16.26
C SER A 51 12.88 19.77 15.77
N ARG A 52 12.87 18.45 16.03
CA ARG A 52 13.98 17.55 15.68
C ARG A 52 14.07 17.31 14.17
N PHE A 53 12.94 17.36 13.47
CA PHE A 53 12.89 17.18 12.02
C PHE A 53 12.29 18.43 11.36
N GLY A 54 12.98 18.96 10.35
CA GLY A 54 12.47 20.11 9.56
C GLY A 54 11.18 19.81 8.78
N THR A 55 10.77 18.54 8.74
CA THR A 55 9.59 18.04 8.03
C THR A 55 8.58 17.34 8.94
N SER A 56 8.66 17.49 10.28
CA SER A 56 7.80 16.80 11.24
C SER A 56 6.31 16.83 10.86
N LYS A 57 5.77 18.01 10.53
CA LYS A 57 4.35 18.16 10.11
C LYS A 57 3.98 17.36 8.86
N ARG A 58 4.91 17.25 7.90
CA ARG A 58 4.70 16.44 6.68
C ARG A 58 4.70 14.96 7.01
N ILE A 59 5.62 14.52 7.87
CA ILE A 59 5.73 13.12 8.29
C ILE A 59 4.45 12.71 9.03
N GLU A 60 4.00 13.53 9.98
CA GLU A 60 2.73 13.30 10.70
C GLU A 60 1.55 13.16 9.74
N GLY A 61 1.38 14.09 8.79
CA GLY A 61 0.29 14.02 7.82
C GLY A 61 0.30 12.75 6.96
N ILE A 62 1.48 12.31 6.51
CA ILE A 62 1.61 11.08 5.72
C ILE A 62 1.28 9.86 6.57
N LEU A 63 1.83 9.76 7.79
CA LEU A 63 1.60 8.60 8.65
C LEU A 63 0.14 8.49 9.10
N SER A 64 -0.54 9.62 9.35
CA SER A 64 -1.98 9.63 9.62
C SER A 64 -2.79 9.10 8.43
N MET A 65 -2.47 9.51 7.20
CA MET A 65 -3.13 8.96 6.00
C MET A 65 -2.90 7.46 5.85
N VAL A 66 -1.68 6.97 6.15
CA VAL A 66 -1.37 5.53 6.10
C VAL A 66 -2.24 4.75 7.07
N THR A 67 -2.48 5.27 8.27
CA THR A 67 -3.37 4.62 9.26
C THR A 67 -4.84 4.58 8.81
N GLU A 68 -5.32 5.62 8.12
CA GLU A 68 -6.69 5.69 7.61
C GLU A 68 -6.94 4.71 6.46
N VAL A 69 -6.02 4.65 5.48
CA VAL A 69 -6.13 3.73 4.33
C VAL A 69 -6.11 2.26 4.76
N PHE A 70 -5.31 1.94 5.78
CA PHE A 70 -5.29 0.58 6.32
C PHE A 70 -6.63 0.22 6.97
N ALA A 71 -7.20 1.11 7.79
CA ALA A 71 -8.50 0.87 8.42
C ALA A 71 -9.63 0.71 7.38
N PHE A 72 -9.56 1.43 6.26
CA PHE A 72 -10.46 1.20 5.13
C PHE A 72 -10.26 -0.21 4.56
N CYS A 73 -9.02 -0.62 4.29
CA CYS A 73 -8.72 -1.93 3.69
C CYS A 73 -9.22 -3.10 4.57
N GLU A 74 -9.08 -3.03 5.90
CA GLU A 74 -9.64 -4.03 6.83
C GLU A 74 -11.17 -4.12 6.77
N HIS A 75 -11.86 -3.04 6.44
CA HIS A 75 -13.33 -3.03 6.35
C HIS A 75 -13.85 -3.65 5.04
N TRP A 76 -13.04 -3.69 3.98
CA TRP A 76 -13.41 -4.20 2.66
C TRP A 76 -12.83 -5.60 2.35
N HIS A 77 -12.13 -6.20 3.32
CA HIS A 77 -11.63 -7.58 3.26
C HIS A 77 -12.54 -8.53 4.04
#